data_AF-A0A8T5GJB3-F1
#
_entry.id   AF-A0A8T5GJB3-F1
#
_cell.length_a   1.000
_cell.length_b   1.000
_cell.length_c   1.000
_cell.angle_alpha   90.00
_cell.angle_beta   90.00
_cell.angle_gamma   90.00
#
_symmetry.space_group_name_H-M   'P 1'
#
loop_
_entity.id
_entity.type
_entity.pdbx_description
1 polymer ?
#
loop_
_entity_poly.entity_id
_entity_poly.type
_entity_poly.pdbx_seq_one_letter_code
_entity_poly.pdbx_strand_id
1 'polypeptide(L)'
;MARELPAQPEVNIGLVGHVDHGKTTLTQALSGIWTDTHSEERKRGISIKLGYADTAFYKDDKGQYYATGKRPDGSKDVAEELERVVSFVDAPGHETLMAIMIT
;
A
#
# COMPACT_ATOMS: atom_id res chain seq x y z
N MET A 1 -9.08 8.23 -7.43
CA MET A 1 -8.48 8.16 -8.77
C MET A 1 -7.23 7.30 -8.63
N ALA A 2 -7.18 6.17 -9.32
CA ALA A 2 -5.98 5.33 -9.35
C ALA A 2 -4.85 6.15 -9.98
N ARG A 3 -3.72 6.25 -9.29
CA ARG A 3 -2.53 6.94 -9.80
C ARG A 3 -2.02 6.12 -11.00
N GLU A 4 -1.73 6.76 -12.13
CA GLU A 4 -1.07 6.08 -13.25
C GLU A 4 0.32 5.64 -12.78
N LEU A 5 0.53 4.34 -12.72
CA LEU A 5 1.82 3.75 -12.38
C LEU A 5 2.62 3.51 -13.65
N PRO A 6 3.96 3.67 -13.59
CA PRO A 6 4.82 3.53 -14.76
C PRO A 6 4.89 2.09 -15.30
N ALA A 7 4.53 1.08 -14.48
CA ALA A 7 4.47 -0.32 -14.86
C ALA A 7 3.44 -1.08 -14.01
N GLN A 8 3.10 -2.30 -14.42
CA GLN A 8 2.28 -3.21 -13.62
C GLN A 8 3.02 -3.66 -12.35
N PRO A 9 2.34 -3.83 -11.21
CA PRO A 9 2.95 -4.41 -10.02
C PRO A 9 3.49 -5.82 -10.31
N GLU A 10 4.74 -6.07 -9.95
CA GLU A 10 5.39 -7.37 -10.11
C GLU A 10 5.33 -8.24 -8.85
N VAL A 11 5.10 -7.62 -7.68
CA VAL A 11 5.10 -8.29 -6.38
C VAL A 11 3.92 -7.82 -5.53
N ASN A 12 3.23 -8.77 -4.90
CA ASN A 12 2.21 -8.50 -3.89
C ASN A 12 2.81 -8.65 -2.49
N ILE A 13 2.61 -7.65 -1.64
CA ILE A 13 3.07 -7.61 -0.25
C ILE A 13 1.85 -7.62 0.65
N GLY A 14 1.58 -8.76 1.29
CA GLY A 14 0.50 -8.90 2.27
C GLY A 14 0.87 -8.27 3.61
N LEU A 15 0.05 -7.33 4.09
CA LEU A 15 0.17 -6.77 5.42
C LEU A 15 -0.74 -7.54 6.37
N VAL A 16 -0.13 -8.27 7.29
CA VAL A 16 -0.81 -9.16 8.24
C VAL A 16 -0.37 -8.82 9.65
N GLY A 17 -1.31 -8.83 10.58
CA GLY A 17 -1.08 -8.44 11.97
C GLY A 17 -2.38 -8.24 12.72
N HIS A 18 -2.28 -8.13 14.05
CA HIS A 18 -3.43 -7.97 14.95
C HIS A 18 -4.26 -6.72 14.61
N VAL A 19 -5.51 -6.68 15.10
CA VAL A 19 -6.39 -5.52 14.93
C VAL A 19 -5.72 -4.26 15.50
N ASP A 20 -5.96 -3.10 14.87
CA ASP A 20 -5.42 -1.80 15.27
C ASP A 20 -3.89 -1.63 15.33
N HIS A 21 -3.11 -2.58 14.80
CA HIS A 21 -1.66 -2.44 14.66
C HIS A 21 -1.21 -1.49 13.52
N GLY A 22 -2.12 -0.70 12.96
CA GLY A 22 -1.80 0.31 11.96
C GLY A 22 -1.44 -0.24 10.57
N LYS A 23 -1.93 -1.42 10.18
CA LYS A 23 -1.73 -1.99 8.83
C LYS A 23 -2.20 -1.04 7.74
N THR A 24 -3.46 -0.61 7.80
CA THR A 24 -4.04 0.40 6.91
C THR A 24 -3.23 1.70 6.91
N THR A 25 -2.79 2.15 8.08
CA THR A 25 -1.98 3.38 8.23
C THR A 25 -0.63 3.24 7.53
N LEU A 26 0.03 2.08 7.64
CA LEU A 26 1.27 1.79 6.94
C LEU A 26 1.05 1.73 5.42
N THR A 27 -0.02 1.08 4.96
CA THR A 27 -0.41 1.04 3.56
C THR A 27 -0.57 2.45 3.01
N GLN A 28 -1.31 3.31 3.72
CA GLN A 28 -1.50 4.71 3.33
C GLN A 28 -0.17 5.48 3.33
N ALA A 29 0.69 5.27 4.33
CA ALA A 29 1.98 5.93 4.37
C ALA A 29 2.87 5.53 3.19
N LEU A 30 2.81 4.29 2.71
CA LEU A 30 3.65 3.81 1.62
C LEU A 30 3.08 4.07 0.22
N SER A 31 1.76 3.97 0.06
CA SER A 31 1.10 4.11 -1.24
C SER A 31 0.42 5.47 -1.46
N GLY A 32 0.14 6.21 -0.37
CA GLY A 32 -0.74 7.38 -0.39
C GLY A 32 -2.23 7.02 -0.53
N ILE A 33 -2.59 5.73 -0.57
CA ILE A 33 -3.95 5.24 -0.76
C ILE A 33 -4.49 4.73 0.57
N TRP A 34 -5.69 5.18 0.95
CA TRP A 34 -6.42 4.64 2.08
C TRP A 34 -7.25 3.43 1.63
N THR A 35 -6.93 2.25 2.18
CA THR A 35 -7.49 0.96 1.75
C THR A 35 -8.88 0.66 2.34
N ASP A 36 -9.24 1.21 3.51
CA ASP A 36 -10.59 1.03 4.08
C ASP A 36 -11.60 1.94 3.36
N THR A 37 -12.07 1.49 2.20
CA THR A 37 -12.93 2.27 1.30
C THR A 37 -14.42 2.08 1.58
N HIS A 38 -14.84 1.07 2.35
CA HIS A 38 -16.25 0.87 2.65
C HIS A 38 -16.73 1.66 3.87
N SER A 39 -17.93 2.24 3.75
CA SER A 39 -18.58 3.03 4.80
C SER A 39 -18.89 2.21 6.05
N GLU A 40 -19.10 0.90 5.93
CA GLU A 40 -19.23 -0.03 7.07
C GLU A 40 -17.88 -0.28 7.76
N GLU A 41 -16.79 -0.44 6.99
CA GLU A 41 -15.42 -0.59 7.53
C GLU A 41 -15.03 0.64 8.34
N ARG A 42 -15.29 1.83 7.77
CA ARG A 42 -14.98 3.11 8.41
C ARG A 42 -15.88 3.44 9.61
N LYS A 43 -17.14 3.00 9.60
CA LYS A 43 -18.06 3.16 10.74
C LYS A 43 -17.76 2.21 11.90
N ARG A 44 -17.22 1.02 11.60
CA ARG A 44 -16.95 -0.02 12.60
C ARG A 44 -15.49 -0.14 13.02
N GLY A 45 -14.58 0.56 12.34
CA GLY A 45 -13.14 0.51 12.62
C GLY A 45 -12.52 -0.86 12.32
N ILE A 46 -13.13 -1.65 11.42
CA ILE A 46 -12.66 -2.98 11.04
C ILE A 46 -12.52 -3.06 9.53
N SER A 47 -11.44 -3.67 9.05
CA SER A 47 -11.31 -4.04 7.63
C SER A 47 -12.12 -5.32 7.38
N ILE A 48 -12.96 -5.33 6.34
CA ILE A 48 -13.89 -6.43 6.01
C ILE A 48 -13.48 -7.08 4.68
N LYS A 49 -12.91 -6.32 3.75
CA LYS A 49 -12.39 -6.80 2.46
C LYS A 49 -10.87 -6.63 2.37
N LEU A 50 -10.25 -7.37 1.45
CA LEU A 50 -8.86 -7.17 1.07
C LEU A 50 -8.73 -5.80 0.40
N GLY A 51 -7.94 -4.92 1.02
CA GLY A 51 -7.56 -3.64 0.45
C GLY A 51 -6.37 -3.81 -0.49
N TYR A 52 -6.41 -3.17 -1.65
CA TYR A 52 -5.27 -3.12 -2.58
C TYR A 52 -4.76 -1.70 -2.71
N ALA A 53 -3.44 -1.54 -2.61
CA ALA A 53 -2.79 -0.25 -2.79
C ALA A 53 -1.46 -0.41 -3.51
N ASP A 54 -1.44 0.04 -4.74
CA ASP A 54 -0.26 -0.07 -5.59
C ASP A 54 0.66 1.15 -5.39
N THR A 55 1.97 0.91 -5.37
CA THR A 55 2.98 1.98 -5.29
C THR A 55 4.23 1.61 -6.07
N ALA A 56 4.87 2.60 -6.67
CA ALA A 56 6.19 2.46 -7.26
C ALA A 56 7.26 2.91 -6.26
N PHE A 57 8.33 2.11 -6.16
CA PHE A 57 9.54 2.43 -5.43
C PHE A 57 10.63 2.87 -6.40
N TYR A 58 11.29 3.95 -6.01
CA TYR A 58 12.37 4.57 -6.75
C TYR A 58 13.64 4.58 -5.89
N LYS A 59 14.79 4.69 -6.54
CA LYS A 59 16.09 4.77 -5.91
C LYS A 59 16.86 5.96 -6.48
N ASP A 60 17.22 6.89 -5.61
CA ASP A 60 18.04 8.03 -6.03
C ASP A 60 19.50 7.64 -6.32
N ASP A 61 20.25 8.56 -6.91
CA ASP A 61 21.68 8.45 -7.17
C ASP A 61 22.53 8.29 -5.89
N LYS A 62 21.99 8.68 -4.74
CA LYS A 62 22.59 8.53 -3.40
C LYS A 62 22.27 7.19 -2.73
N GLY A 63 21.47 6.33 -3.37
CA GLY A 63 21.08 5.02 -2.86
C GLY A 63 19.93 5.02 -1.84
N GLN A 64 19.16 6.10 -1.72
CA GLN A 64 17.97 6.20 -0.88
C GLN A 64 16.74 5.71 -1.65
N TYR A 65 15.93 4.88 -0.99
CA TYR A 65 14.67 4.39 -1.53
C TYR A 65 13.52 5.31 -1.13
N TYR A 66 12.64 5.61 -2.07
CA TYR A 66 11.46 6.41 -1.80
C TYR A 66 10.24 5.86 -2.57
N ALA A 67 9.06 6.10 -2.01
CA ALA A 67 7.80 5.74 -2.64
C ALA A 67 7.29 6.89 -3.52
N THR A 68 6.38 6.59 -4.44
CA THR A 68 5.81 7.53 -5.40
C THR A 68 5.34 8.84 -4.75
N GLY A 69 5.91 9.97 -5.16
CA GLY A 69 5.62 11.32 -4.66
C GLY A 69 6.30 11.67 -3.34
N LYS A 70 7.28 10.88 -2.88
CA LYS A 70 8.04 11.12 -1.65
C LYS A 70 9.55 11.26 -1.90
N ARG A 71 9.94 11.74 -3.09
CA ARG A 71 11.35 11.98 -3.41
C ARG A 71 11.99 12.88 -2.34
N PRO A 72 13.20 12.56 -1.83
CA PRO A 72 13.85 13.33 -0.76
C PRO A 72 14.08 14.81 -1.08
N ASP A 73 14.23 15.12 -2.37
CA ASP A 73 14.44 16.45 -2.92
C ASP A 73 13.13 17.26 -3.10
N GLY A 74 11.96 16.64 -2.86
CA GLY A 74 10.65 17.28 -3.04
C GLY A 74 10.26 17.55 -4.50
N SER A 75 11.11 17.18 -5.45
CA SER A 75 10.84 17.21 -6.89
C SER A 75 9.97 16.03 -7.33
N LYS A 76 9.48 16.06 -8.58
CA LYS A 76 8.67 14.96 -9.14
C LYS A 76 9.51 13.68 -9.27
N ASP A 77 8.84 12.54 -9.23
CA ASP A 77 9.46 11.24 -9.42
C ASP A 77 10.11 11.14 -10.81
N VAL A 78 11.29 10.53 -10.87
CA VAL A 78 12.08 10.40 -12.09
C VAL A 78 11.95 8.98 -12.62
N ALA A 79 11.59 8.83 -13.90
CA ALA A 79 11.33 7.52 -14.49
C ALA A 79 12.59 6.64 -14.55
N GLU A 80 13.79 7.23 -14.70
CA GLU A 80 15.05 6.47 -14.69
C GLU A 80 15.43 5.95 -13.29
N GLU A 81 14.87 6.51 -12.22
CA GLU A 81 15.09 6.06 -10.84
C GLU A 81 14.12 4.93 -10.44
N LEU A 82 13.23 4.48 -11.34
CA LEU A 82 12.25 3.44 -11.06
C LEU A 82 12.95 2.10 -10.83
N GLU A 83 12.78 1.55 -9.63
CA GLU A 83 13.33 0.25 -9.29
C GLU A 83 12.28 -0.85 -9.50
N ARG A 84 11.06 -0.66 -8.98
CA ARG A 84 9.97 -1.63 -9.08
C ARG A 84 8.61 -1.06 -8.70
N VAL A 85 7.56 -1.75 -9.14
CA VAL A 85 6.18 -1.50 -8.74
C VAL A 85 5.67 -2.67 -7.91
N VAL A 86 5.06 -2.38 -6.76
CA VAL A 86 4.49 -3.40 -5.87
C VAL A 86 3.04 -3.08 -5.52
N SER A 87 2.29 -4.12 -5.17
CA SER A 87 0.92 -4.00 -4.66
C SER A 87 0.88 -4.40 -3.19
N PHE A 88 0.43 -3.50 -2.32
CA PHE A 88 0.13 -3.85 -0.94
C PHE A 88 -1.26 -4.46 -0.84
N VAL A 89 -1.33 -5.62 -0.20
CA VAL A 89 -2.59 -6.31 0.11
C VAL A 89 -2.83 -6.20 1.60
N ASP A 90 -3.81 -5.39 1.99
CA ASP A 90 -4.17 -5.15 3.38
C ASP A 90 -5.22 -6.18 3.81
N ALA A 91 -4.82 -7.07 4.73
CA ALA A 91 -5.66 -8.17 5.19
C ALA A 91 -6.40 -7.81 6.50
N PRO A 92 -7.66 -8.24 6.67
CA PRO A 92 -8.41 -7.98 7.88
C PRO A 92 -7.77 -8.68 9.09
N GLY A 93 -7.48 -7.91 10.14
CA GLY A 93 -6.80 -8.40 11.35
C GLY A 93 -7.72 -9.09 12.38
N HIS A 94 -9.02 -9.17 12.13
CA HIS A 94 -9.98 -9.84 13.01
C HIS A 94 -9.92 -11.35 12.79
N GLU A 95 -9.78 -12.14 13.85
CA GLU A 95 -9.63 -13.61 13.78
C GLU A 95 -10.73 -14.29 12.96
N THR A 96 -11.96 -13.76 13.00
CA THR A 96 -13.12 -14.26 12.21
C THR A 96 -12.98 -14.06 10.70
N LEU A 97 -12.09 -13.18 10.23
CA LEU A 97 -11.92 -12.84 8.81
C LEU A 97 -10.64 -13.43 8.20
N MET A 98 -9.87 -14.24 8.95
CA MET A 98 -8.70 -14.96 8.43
C MET A 98 -9.02 -15.83 7.21
N ALA A 99 -10.27 -16.29 7.05
CA ALA A 99 -10.71 -17.09 5.91
C ALA A 99 -10.49 -16.36 4.56
N ILE A 100 -10.63 -15.03 4.53
CA ILE A 100 -10.47 -14.22 3.31
C ILE A 100 -9.02 -14.20 2.80
N MET A 101 -8.05 -14.55 3.65
CA MET A 101 -6.62 -14.56 3.29
C MET A 101 -6.18 -15.87 2.61
N ILE A 102 -6.93 -16.97 2.76
CA ILE A 102 -6.49 -18.33 2.36
C ILE A 102 -7.32 -18.94 1.22
N THR A 103 -8.60 -18.58 1.09
CA THR A 103 -9.49 -19.06 0.01
C THR A 103 -9.68 -18.03 -1.09
#